data_AF-N8W7N8-F1
#
_entry.id   AF-N8W7N8-F1
#
_cell.length_a   1.000
_cell.length_b   1.000
_cell.length_c   1.000
_cell.angle_alpha   90.00
_cell.angle_beta   90.00
_cell.angle_gamma   90.00
#
_symmetry.space_group_name_H-M   'P 1'
#
loop_
_entity.id
_entity.type
_entity.pdbx_description
1 polymer ?
#
loop_
_entity_poly.entity_id
_entity_poly.type
_entity_poly.pdbx_seq_one_letter_code
_entity_poly.pdbx_strand_id
1 'polypeptide(L)'
;MHLVEKQSPSEKELIQQIKEAERELLMLDKSDQALAQLSLTIRLYYLNGGNEEGKKKALNIIDKFKNTYPLKSHFAAFKSNGFVEFTDKSYQSAYKKALDTNVLEWHLTTAESGQVSGNYVLSIGTARDNYGCSYMEFNFPISLVYEENGRAEFYSWISYLIQNLEVLHGYAGLSIQLPHDRHPYQFYEYGVTRQYWGITPDTPSFSL
;
A
#
# COMPACT_ATOMS: atom_id res chain seq x y z
N MET A 1 -37.20 21.69 20.52
CA MET A 1 -36.30 20.82 19.75
C MET A 1 -35.06 21.63 19.45
N HIS A 2 -33.98 21.44 20.21
CA HIS A 2 -32.71 22.14 19.93
C HIS A 2 -32.05 21.48 18.72
N LEU A 3 -31.98 22.20 17.60
CA LEU A 3 -31.17 21.82 16.47
C LEU A 3 -29.70 22.02 16.88
N VAL A 4 -28.99 20.92 17.10
CA VAL A 4 -27.54 20.96 17.22
C VAL A 4 -27.01 21.22 15.81
N GLU A 5 -26.54 22.44 15.55
CA GLU A 5 -25.80 22.72 14.31
C GLU A 5 -24.50 21.91 14.35
N LYS A 6 -24.40 20.96 13.43
CA LYS A 6 -23.19 20.16 13.27
C LYS A 6 -22.11 21.05 12.65
N GLN A 7 -21.26 21.65 13.47
CA GLN A 7 -20.03 22.26 12.98
C GLN A 7 -19.06 21.14 12.61
N SER A 8 -18.84 20.96 11.30
CA SER A 8 -17.77 20.12 10.80
C SER A 8 -16.43 20.87 10.94
N PRO A 9 -15.34 20.19 11.33
CA PRO A 9 -14.02 20.82 11.36
C PRO A 9 -13.63 21.38 9.98
N SER A 10 -12.91 22.49 9.97
CA SER A 10 -12.27 23.02 8.77
C SER A 10 -11.17 22.09 8.27
N GLU A 11 -10.80 22.20 6.98
CA GLU A 11 -9.69 21.42 6.41
C GLU A 11 -8.39 21.61 7.21
N LYS A 12 -8.11 22.84 7.64
CA LYS A 12 -6.93 23.16 8.45
C LYS A 12 -6.93 22.41 9.79
N GLU A 13 -8.08 22.32 10.44
CA GLU A 13 -8.23 21.58 11.70
C GLU A 13 -8.08 20.07 11.48
N LEU A 14 -8.65 19.52 10.38
CA LEU A 14 -8.49 18.12 10.02
C LEU A 14 -7.03 17.76 9.74
N ILE A 15 -6.32 18.59 8.96
CA ILE A 15 -4.89 18.39 8.68
C ILE A 15 -4.07 18.44 9.96
N GLN A 16 -4.39 19.35 10.88
CA GLN A 16 -3.70 19.44 12.16
C GLN A 16 -3.92 18.17 13.01
N GLN A 17 -5.14 17.65 13.07
CA GLN A 17 -5.44 16.37 13.75
C GLN A 17 -4.68 15.19 13.13
N ILE A 18 -4.57 15.15 11.79
CA ILE A 18 -3.79 14.11 11.11
C ILE A 18 -2.30 14.21 11.47
N LYS A 19 -1.72 15.42 11.54
CA LYS A 19 -0.32 15.63 11.95
C LYS A 19 -0.06 15.18 13.38
N GLU A 20 -1.01 15.42 14.29
CA GLU A 20 -0.94 14.94 15.66
C GLU A 20 -1.00 13.41 15.71
N ALA A 21 -1.95 12.81 15.00
CA ALA A 21 -2.06 11.35 14.88
C ALA A 21 -0.83 10.70 14.23
N GLU A 22 -0.24 11.31 13.19
CA GLU A 22 1.00 10.82 12.55
C GLU A 22 2.11 10.67 13.60
N ARG A 23 2.27 11.66 14.48
CA ARG A 23 3.27 11.62 15.55
C ARG A 23 2.93 10.59 16.63
N GLU A 24 1.67 10.49 17.04
CA GLU A 24 1.22 9.55 18.07
C GLU A 24 1.33 8.08 17.63
N LEU A 25 1.08 7.83 16.35
CA LEU A 25 0.97 6.49 15.77
C LEU A 25 2.29 5.98 15.16
N LEU A 26 3.35 6.79 15.22
CA LEU A 26 4.67 6.41 14.76
C LEU A 26 5.35 5.48 15.78
N MET A 27 5.68 4.28 15.34
CA MET A 27 6.54 3.36 16.07
C MET A 27 7.92 3.32 15.41
N LEU A 28 8.97 3.53 16.20
CA LEU A 28 10.36 3.47 15.74
C LEU A 28 11.10 2.29 16.37
N ASP A 29 12.08 1.75 15.65
CA ASP A 29 13.07 0.83 16.19
C ASP A 29 14.19 1.61 16.94
N LYS A 30 15.25 0.89 17.36
CA LYS A 30 16.39 1.51 18.09
C LYS A 30 17.28 2.37 17.20
N SER A 31 17.08 2.34 15.89
CA SER A 31 17.84 3.06 14.87
C SER A 31 17.00 4.16 14.21
N ASP A 32 15.89 4.56 14.84
CA ASP A 32 14.93 5.54 14.34
C ASP A 32 14.28 5.16 12.99
N GLN A 33 14.20 3.87 12.67
CA GLN A 33 13.47 3.36 11.50
C GLN A 33 12.01 3.05 11.86
N ALA A 34 11.08 3.43 10.98
CA ALA A 34 9.65 3.20 11.20
C ALA A 34 9.31 1.70 11.18
N LEU A 35 8.63 1.23 12.22
CA LEU A 35 8.04 -0.11 12.37
C LEU A 35 6.51 -0.09 12.24
N ALA A 36 5.90 1.07 12.42
CA ALA A 36 4.50 1.33 12.13
C ALA A 36 4.35 2.83 11.89
N GLN A 37 3.56 3.24 10.89
CA GLN A 37 3.30 4.66 10.63
C GLN A 37 1.94 4.87 9.98
N LEU A 38 1.34 6.03 10.24
CA LEU A 38 0.11 6.45 9.56
C LEU A 38 0.37 6.60 8.06
N SER A 39 -0.50 6.01 7.24
CA SER A 39 -0.37 6.03 5.78
C SER A 39 -1.69 6.40 5.09
N LEU A 40 -1.56 6.84 3.85
CA LEU A 40 -2.67 6.81 2.90
C LEU A 40 -2.58 5.51 2.11
N THR A 41 -3.60 4.68 2.22
CA THR A 41 -3.66 3.36 1.60
C THR A 41 -4.69 3.34 0.49
N ILE A 42 -4.36 2.68 -0.62
CA ILE A 42 -5.33 2.21 -1.62
C ILE A 42 -5.22 0.70 -1.64
N ARG A 43 -6.26 -0.02 -1.18
CA ARG A 43 -6.34 -1.47 -1.33
C ARG A 43 -7.51 -1.83 -2.23
N LEU A 44 -7.24 -2.62 -3.26
CA LEU A 44 -8.21 -3.06 -4.23
C LEU A 44 -8.14 -4.56 -4.41
N TYR A 45 -9.30 -5.12 -4.68
CA TYR A 45 -9.50 -6.48 -5.14
C TYR A 45 -10.15 -6.38 -6.52
N TYR A 46 -9.58 -7.09 -7.49
CA TYR A 46 -9.97 -6.97 -8.89
C TYR A 46 -10.06 -8.32 -9.57
N LEU A 47 -10.96 -8.39 -10.55
CA LEU A 47 -11.19 -9.56 -11.37
C LEU A 47 -10.17 -9.64 -12.49
N ASN A 48 -10.08 -10.81 -13.13
CA ASN A 48 -9.33 -11.02 -14.37
C ASN A 48 -7.81 -10.78 -14.27
N GLY A 49 -7.24 -10.63 -13.07
CA GLY A 49 -5.78 -10.49 -12.92
C GLY A 49 -4.97 -11.74 -13.25
N GLY A 50 -5.60 -12.92 -13.22
CA GLY A 50 -4.96 -14.21 -13.55
C GLY A 50 -4.84 -14.51 -15.05
N ASN A 51 -5.46 -13.72 -15.94
CA ASN A 51 -5.30 -13.88 -17.38
C ASN A 51 -4.16 -13.00 -17.93
N GLU A 52 -3.75 -13.26 -19.18
CA GLU A 52 -2.65 -12.53 -19.85
C GLU A 52 -2.87 -11.01 -19.91
N GLU A 53 -4.10 -10.55 -20.15
CA GLU A 53 -4.40 -9.12 -20.23
C GLU A 53 -4.32 -8.44 -18.86
N GLY A 54 -4.92 -9.03 -17.84
CA GLY A 54 -4.88 -8.55 -16.46
C GLY A 54 -3.47 -8.54 -15.90
N LYS A 55 -2.69 -9.59 -16.19
CA LYS A 55 -1.27 -9.65 -15.87
C LYS A 55 -0.46 -8.55 -16.55
N LYS A 56 -0.74 -8.24 -17.81
CA LYS A 56 -0.11 -7.11 -18.51
C LYS A 56 -0.47 -5.77 -17.88
N LYS A 57 -1.74 -5.57 -17.49
CA LYS A 57 -2.19 -4.37 -16.76
C LYS A 57 -1.48 -4.23 -15.41
N ALA A 58 -1.40 -5.32 -14.65
CA ALA A 58 -0.63 -5.41 -13.41
C ALA A 58 0.84 -4.99 -13.59
N LEU A 59 1.52 -5.54 -14.60
CA LEU A 59 2.92 -5.20 -14.91
C LEU A 59 3.09 -3.73 -15.32
N ASN A 60 2.16 -3.17 -16.09
CA ASN A 60 2.19 -1.74 -16.45
C ASN A 60 2.04 -0.84 -15.22
N ILE A 61 1.21 -1.22 -14.26
CA ILE A 61 1.02 -0.49 -13.00
C ILE A 61 2.31 -0.55 -12.15
N ILE A 62 2.95 -1.72 -12.05
CA ILE A 62 4.26 -1.88 -11.39
C ILE A 62 5.30 -0.98 -12.04
N ASP A 63 5.37 -0.97 -13.38
CA ASP A 63 6.33 -0.14 -14.11
C ASP A 63 6.07 1.36 -13.89
N LYS A 64 4.80 1.78 -13.91
CA LYS A 64 4.44 3.17 -13.57
C LYS A 64 4.88 3.53 -12.15
N PHE A 65 4.61 2.67 -11.17
CA PHE A 65 4.96 2.92 -9.77
C PHE A 65 6.48 3.03 -9.58
N LYS A 66 7.25 2.09 -10.16
CA LYS A 66 8.72 2.11 -10.09
C LYS A 66 9.32 3.40 -10.65
N ASN A 67 8.72 3.95 -11.73
CA ASN A 67 9.22 5.14 -12.40
C ASN A 67 8.78 6.43 -11.68
N THR A 68 7.88 6.32 -10.70
CA THR A 68 7.36 7.45 -9.93
C THR A 68 8.10 7.65 -8.63
N TYR A 69 8.52 6.56 -7.95
CA TYR A 69 9.07 6.63 -6.59
C TYR A 69 10.49 6.06 -6.48
N PRO A 70 11.32 6.57 -5.56
CA PRO A 70 12.71 6.14 -5.38
C PRO A 70 12.79 4.84 -4.56
N LEU A 71 12.39 3.73 -5.16
CA LEU A 71 12.38 2.41 -4.52
C LEU A 71 13.78 1.97 -4.08
N LYS A 72 13.86 1.32 -2.92
CA LYS A 72 15.13 0.84 -2.34
C LYS A 72 15.23 -0.68 -2.31
N SER A 73 14.11 -1.39 -2.17
CA SER A 73 14.09 -2.85 -2.18
C SER A 73 12.81 -3.40 -2.78
N HIS A 74 12.85 -4.68 -3.15
CA HIS A 74 11.67 -5.41 -3.57
C HIS A 74 11.77 -6.89 -3.24
N PHE A 75 10.61 -7.53 -3.15
CA PHE A 75 10.47 -8.98 -3.01
C PHE A 75 9.53 -9.50 -4.08
N ALA A 76 10.03 -10.39 -4.94
CA ALA A 76 9.25 -11.07 -5.97
C ALA A 76 9.18 -12.56 -5.62
N ALA A 77 8.10 -13.00 -4.99
CA ALA A 77 7.98 -14.36 -4.41
C ALA A 77 8.05 -15.48 -5.47
N PHE A 78 7.80 -15.15 -6.73
CA PHE A 78 7.96 -16.06 -7.89
C PHE A 78 9.43 -16.21 -8.36
N LYS A 79 10.38 -15.54 -7.70
CA LYS A 79 11.78 -15.43 -8.17
C LYS A 79 12.81 -15.49 -7.05
N SER A 80 12.56 -14.88 -5.89
CA SER A 80 13.52 -14.83 -4.78
C SER A 80 12.93 -15.45 -3.51
N ASN A 81 13.81 -15.79 -2.56
CA ASN A 81 13.42 -16.28 -1.22
C ASN A 81 13.27 -15.15 -0.20
N GLY A 82 13.39 -13.89 -0.64
CA GLY A 82 13.34 -12.71 0.22
C GLY A 82 13.61 -11.42 -0.54
N PHE A 83 13.73 -10.33 0.23
CA PHE A 83 14.01 -9.00 -0.29
C PHE A 83 15.40 -8.91 -0.94
N VAL A 84 15.47 -8.16 -2.02
CA VAL A 84 16.71 -7.76 -2.68
C VAL A 84 16.71 -6.25 -2.89
N GLU A 85 17.91 -5.67 -2.97
CA GLU A 85 18.08 -4.26 -3.31
C GLU A 85 17.45 -3.93 -4.66
N PHE A 86 16.76 -2.79 -4.72
CA PHE A 86 16.12 -2.31 -5.94
C PHE A 86 17.15 -1.64 -6.84
N THR A 87 17.52 -2.36 -7.90
CA THR A 87 18.38 -1.90 -9.00
C THR A 87 17.72 -2.22 -10.33
N ASP A 88 18.07 -1.50 -11.41
CA ASP A 88 17.60 -1.83 -12.76
C ASP A 88 17.83 -3.29 -13.11
N LYS A 89 19.00 -3.84 -12.76
CA LYS A 89 19.33 -5.25 -12.99
C LYS A 89 18.39 -6.19 -12.23
N SER A 90 18.15 -5.93 -10.94
CA SER A 90 17.27 -6.76 -10.11
C SER A 90 15.81 -6.72 -10.59
N TYR A 91 15.33 -5.54 -10.98
CA TYR A 91 14.00 -5.30 -11.53
C TYR A 91 13.82 -6.00 -12.87
N GLN A 92 14.71 -5.78 -13.84
CA GLN A 92 14.61 -6.40 -15.16
C GLN A 92 14.67 -7.94 -15.07
N SER A 93 15.50 -8.45 -14.16
CA SER A 93 15.57 -9.88 -13.88
C SER A 93 14.26 -10.43 -13.31
N ALA A 94 13.61 -9.70 -12.39
CA ALA A 94 12.30 -10.08 -11.86
C ALA A 94 11.19 -9.92 -12.90
N TYR A 95 11.16 -8.82 -13.65
CA TYR A 95 10.20 -8.55 -14.71
C TYR A 95 10.21 -9.64 -15.79
N LYS A 96 11.39 -10.07 -16.24
CA LYS A 96 11.51 -11.19 -17.18
C LYS A 96 10.85 -12.46 -16.63
N LYS A 97 11.10 -12.80 -15.37
CA LYS A 97 10.47 -13.96 -14.72
C LYS A 97 8.97 -13.77 -14.52
N ALA A 98 8.54 -12.53 -14.29
CA ALA A 98 7.15 -12.14 -14.15
C ALA A 98 6.36 -12.43 -15.42
N LEU A 99 6.96 -12.28 -16.62
CA LEU A 99 6.30 -12.63 -17.89
C LEU A 99 5.96 -14.13 -17.98
N ASP A 100 6.77 -15.01 -17.40
CA ASP A 100 6.62 -16.47 -17.52
C ASP A 100 5.88 -17.13 -16.34
N THR A 101 5.61 -16.40 -15.24
CA THR A 101 4.95 -16.98 -14.05
C THR A 101 3.43 -17.02 -14.18
N ASN A 102 2.79 -18.05 -13.64
CA ASN A 102 1.32 -18.14 -13.61
C ASN A 102 0.70 -17.23 -12.53
N VAL A 103 1.46 -16.93 -11.48
CA VAL A 103 1.02 -16.07 -10.36
C VAL A 103 2.08 -15.01 -10.15
N LEU A 104 1.66 -13.75 -10.18
CA LEU A 104 2.47 -12.62 -9.75
C LEU A 104 2.21 -12.38 -8.28
N GLU A 105 3.28 -12.36 -7.51
CA GLU A 105 3.30 -11.85 -6.14
C GLU A 105 4.57 -11.01 -5.99
N TRP A 106 4.38 -9.69 -5.90
CA TRP A 106 5.48 -8.73 -5.92
C TRP A 106 5.22 -7.59 -4.94
N HIS A 107 6.20 -7.31 -4.10
CA HIS A 107 6.23 -6.18 -3.19
C HIS A 107 7.40 -5.25 -3.56
N LEU A 108 7.14 -3.95 -3.71
CA LEU A 108 8.12 -2.91 -4.02
C LEU A 108 8.03 -1.81 -2.96
N THR A 109 9.16 -1.34 -2.44
CA THR A 109 9.15 -0.40 -1.32
C THR A 109 10.34 0.55 -1.30
N THR A 110 10.17 1.72 -0.69
CA THR A 110 11.26 2.64 -0.34
C THR A 110 11.98 2.26 0.95
N ALA A 111 11.54 1.21 1.65
CA ALA A 111 12.29 0.60 2.74
C ALA A 111 13.48 -0.21 2.22
N GLU A 112 14.53 -0.32 3.03
CA GLU A 112 15.75 -1.08 2.68
C GLU A 112 15.55 -2.59 2.79
N SER A 113 14.54 -3.04 3.53
CA SER A 113 14.18 -4.45 3.68
C SER A 113 12.71 -4.61 4.06
N GLY A 114 12.25 -5.86 4.15
CA GLY A 114 10.92 -6.21 4.66
C GLY A 114 10.72 -6.02 6.17
N GLN A 115 11.78 -5.66 6.92
CA GLN A 115 11.78 -5.53 8.38
C GLN A 115 11.37 -4.14 8.88
N VAL A 116 11.34 -3.15 8.00
CA VAL A 116 10.94 -1.77 8.32
C VAL A 116 9.83 -1.29 7.39
N SER A 117 9.04 -0.34 7.85
CA SER A 117 7.94 0.26 7.11
C SER A 117 8.47 1.20 6.02
N GLY A 118 7.93 1.08 4.80
CA GLY A 118 8.24 1.98 3.69
C GLY A 118 7.26 3.14 3.60
N ASN A 119 7.71 4.28 3.06
CA ASN A 119 6.85 5.43 2.77
C ASN A 119 5.99 5.21 1.53
N TYR A 120 6.61 4.67 0.47
CA TYR A 120 5.91 4.25 -0.72
C TYR A 120 6.03 2.74 -0.85
N VAL A 121 4.88 2.07 -0.93
CA VAL A 121 4.78 0.61 -1.04
C VAL A 121 3.78 0.26 -2.13
N LEU A 122 4.13 -0.73 -2.95
CA LEU A 122 3.21 -1.42 -3.84
C LEU A 122 3.30 -2.92 -3.56
N SER A 123 2.18 -3.53 -3.17
CA SER A 123 2.01 -4.98 -3.11
C SER A 123 0.99 -5.40 -4.16
N ILE A 124 1.30 -6.46 -4.91
CA ILE A 124 0.39 -7.01 -5.91
C ILE A 124 0.37 -8.53 -5.84
N GLY A 125 -0.83 -9.10 -5.97
CA GLY A 125 -1.06 -10.52 -6.14
C GLY A 125 -2.05 -10.77 -7.27
N THR A 126 -1.72 -11.62 -8.25
CA THR A 126 -2.68 -12.10 -9.25
C THR A 126 -3.25 -13.45 -8.86
N ALA A 127 -4.51 -13.67 -9.17
CA ALA A 127 -5.11 -14.99 -9.09
C ALA A 127 -4.38 -15.98 -10.01
N ARG A 128 -4.46 -17.28 -9.69
CA ARG A 128 -3.91 -18.36 -10.51
C ARG A 128 -4.73 -18.60 -11.78
N ASP A 129 -6.01 -18.26 -11.75
CA ASP A 129 -6.95 -18.44 -12.84
C ASP A 129 -7.89 -17.22 -12.97
N ASN A 130 -8.82 -17.29 -13.92
CA ASN A 130 -9.74 -16.20 -14.24
C ASN A 130 -10.90 -16.06 -13.25
N TYR A 131 -11.03 -16.98 -12.30
CA TYR A 131 -12.13 -17.02 -11.33
C TYR A 131 -11.69 -16.58 -9.95
N GLY A 132 -10.38 -16.61 -9.66
CA GLY A 132 -9.81 -16.10 -8.43
C GLY A 132 -9.77 -14.57 -8.36
N CYS A 133 -9.81 -14.06 -7.14
CA CYS A 133 -9.66 -12.63 -6.88
C CYS A 133 -8.18 -12.25 -6.84
N SER A 134 -7.81 -11.22 -7.60
CA SER A 134 -6.48 -10.60 -7.51
C SER A 134 -6.54 -9.43 -6.53
N TYR A 135 -5.39 -9.00 -5.99
CA TYR A 135 -5.31 -7.87 -5.09
C TYR A 135 -4.17 -6.92 -5.45
N MET A 136 -4.33 -5.66 -5.08
CA MET A 136 -3.31 -4.63 -5.19
C MET A 136 -3.44 -3.69 -4.00
N GLU A 137 -2.30 -3.26 -3.49
CA GLU A 137 -2.21 -2.37 -2.34
C GLU A 137 -1.11 -1.36 -2.57
N PHE A 138 -1.46 -0.10 -2.39
CA PHE A 138 -0.53 1.02 -2.36
C PHE A 138 -0.55 1.63 -0.98
N ASN A 139 0.62 1.98 -0.48
CA ASN A 139 0.75 2.87 0.65
C ASN A 139 1.62 4.05 0.28
N PHE A 140 1.17 5.23 0.69
CA PHE A 140 1.82 6.52 0.48
C PHE A 140 2.06 7.18 1.84
N PRO A 141 3.06 8.07 1.94
CA PRO A 141 3.28 8.80 3.18
C PRO A 141 2.08 9.70 3.45
N ILE A 142 1.66 9.76 4.73
CA ILE A 142 0.52 10.59 5.13
C ILE A 142 0.72 12.06 4.78
N SER A 143 1.97 12.52 4.69
CA SER A 143 2.31 13.89 4.31
C SER A 143 1.76 14.34 2.95
N LEU A 144 1.40 13.43 2.04
CA LEU A 144 0.67 13.79 0.81
C LEU A 144 -0.66 14.49 1.11
N VAL A 145 -1.33 14.19 2.23
CA VAL A 145 -2.62 14.81 2.56
C VAL A 145 -2.48 16.27 2.98
N TYR A 146 -1.27 16.71 3.36
CA TYR A 146 -1.04 18.05 3.89
C TYR A 146 -1.13 19.13 2.81
N GLU A 147 -0.85 18.75 1.56
CA GLU A 147 -0.79 19.66 0.42
C GLU A 147 -1.80 19.26 -0.66
N GLU A 148 -2.36 20.25 -1.37
CA GLU A 148 -3.35 20.01 -2.43
C GLU A 148 -2.82 19.10 -3.54
N ASN A 149 -1.56 19.27 -3.94
CA ASN A 149 -0.92 18.47 -4.97
C ASN A 149 -0.75 17.00 -4.56
N GLY A 150 -0.42 16.72 -3.30
CA GLY A 150 -0.31 15.36 -2.79
C GLY A 150 -1.66 14.66 -2.71
N ARG A 151 -2.72 15.38 -2.33
CA ARG A 151 -4.10 14.87 -2.42
C ARG A 151 -4.49 14.57 -3.87
N ALA A 152 -4.17 15.47 -4.80
CA ALA A 152 -4.44 15.26 -6.22
C ALA A 152 -3.68 14.05 -6.78
N GLU A 153 -2.44 13.83 -6.37
CA GLU A 153 -1.67 12.63 -6.70
C GLU A 153 -2.36 11.36 -6.22
N PHE A 154 -2.79 11.31 -4.96
CA PHE A 154 -3.52 10.16 -4.40
C PHE A 154 -4.80 9.85 -5.18
N TYR A 155 -5.63 10.86 -5.47
CA TYR A 155 -6.84 10.69 -6.29
C TYR A 155 -6.54 10.27 -7.74
N SER A 156 -5.42 10.71 -8.30
CA SER A 156 -5.01 10.32 -9.65
C SER A 156 -4.68 8.83 -9.73
N TRP A 157 -4.06 8.26 -8.68
CA TRP A 157 -3.81 6.83 -8.58
C TRP A 157 -5.11 6.04 -8.47
N ILE A 158 -6.04 6.46 -7.61
CA ILE A 158 -7.36 5.81 -7.49
C ILE A 158 -8.06 5.78 -8.86
N SER A 159 -8.11 6.93 -9.54
CA SER A 159 -8.74 7.05 -10.85
C SER A 159 -8.06 6.15 -11.90
N TYR A 160 -6.72 6.15 -11.93
CA TYR A 160 -5.93 5.32 -12.83
C TYR A 160 -6.21 3.82 -12.61
N LEU A 161 -6.26 3.37 -11.36
CA LEU A 161 -6.52 1.97 -11.02
C LEU A 161 -7.92 1.53 -11.44
N ILE A 162 -8.95 2.31 -11.12
CA ILE A 162 -10.35 2.00 -11.48
C ILE A 162 -10.55 1.98 -13.00
N GLN A 163 -9.82 2.82 -13.75
CA GLN A 163 -9.91 2.84 -15.22
C GLN A 163 -9.20 1.65 -15.88
N ASN A 164 -8.16 1.10 -15.25
CA ASN A 164 -7.34 0.05 -15.86
C ASN A 164 -7.68 -1.36 -15.36
N LEU A 165 -8.29 -1.49 -14.19
CA LEU A 165 -8.63 -2.77 -13.56
C LEU A 165 -10.15 -2.93 -13.45
N GLU A 166 -10.61 -4.17 -13.54
CA GLU A 166 -12.00 -4.53 -13.21
C GLU A 166 -12.11 -4.68 -11.69
N VAL A 167 -12.22 -3.54 -11.00
CA VAL A 167 -12.27 -3.48 -9.54
C VAL A 167 -13.58 -4.10 -9.04
N LEU A 168 -13.45 -5.10 -8.16
CA LEU A 168 -14.56 -5.74 -7.47
C LEU A 168 -14.91 -5.00 -6.18
N HIS A 169 -13.90 -4.78 -5.33
CA HIS A 169 -14.07 -4.06 -4.06
C HIS A 169 -12.75 -3.45 -3.61
N GLY A 170 -12.79 -2.55 -2.64
CA GLY A 170 -11.60 -1.95 -2.09
C GLY A 170 -11.87 -0.82 -1.13
N TYR A 171 -10.79 -0.20 -0.68
CA TYR A 171 -10.75 0.90 0.25
C TYR A 171 -9.64 1.88 -0.18
N ALA A 172 -9.90 3.18 0.01
CA ALA A 172 -8.89 4.21 -0.07
C ALA A 172 -9.03 5.18 1.10
N GLY A 173 -7.99 5.35 1.91
CA GLY A 173 -8.04 6.21 3.11
C GLY A 173 -6.88 5.97 4.08
N LEU A 174 -7.08 6.28 5.36
CA LEU A 174 -6.08 6.12 6.41
C LEU A 174 -5.89 4.66 6.86
N SER A 175 -4.64 4.24 7.01
CA SER A 175 -4.25 2.97 7.62
C SER A 175 -2.97 3.11 8.43
N ILE A 176 -2.52 2.03 9.05
CA ILE A 176 -1.17 1.87 9.57
C ILE A 176 -0.35 1.02 8.60
N GLN A 177 0.66 1.62 7.98
CA GLN A 177 1.67 0.87 7.23
C GLN A 177 2.57 0.13 8.21
N LEU A 178 2.68 -1.18 8.01
CA LEU A 178 3.62 -2.05 8.70
C LEU A 178 4.75 -2.50 7.74
N PRO A 179 5.87 -3.03 8.26
CA PRO A 179 6.85 -3.76 7.47
C PRO A 179 6.19 -4.89 6.66
N HIS A 180 6.85 -5.40 5.62
CA HIS A 180 6.37 -6.63 4.96
C HIS A 180 6.31 -7.79 5.96
N ASP A 181 7.33 -7.91 6.81
CA ASP A 181 7.43 -8.88 7.89
C ASP A 181 6.63 -8.42 9.14
N ARG A 182 5.38 -8.01 8.92
CA ARG A 182 4.49 -7.35 9.88
C ARG A 182 4.06 -8.15 11.10
N HIS A 183 4.22 -9.47 11.12
CA HIS A 183 3.67 -10.34 12.18
C HIS A 183 3.96 -9.84 13.60
N PRO A 184 5.17 -9.32 13.91
CA PRO A 184 5.46 -8.77 15.23
C PRO A 184 4.69 -7.50 15.57
N TYR A 185 4.07 -6.81 14.61
CA TYR A 185 3.46 -5.48 14.78
C TYR A 185 1.94 -5.47 14.56
N GLN A 186 1.34 -6.61 14.20
CA GLN A 186 -0.12 -6.73 14.02
C GLN A 186 -0.91 -6.38 15.28
N PHE A 187 -0.36 -6.66 16.48
CA PHE A 187 -0.99 -6.28 17.73
C PHE A 187 -1.15 -4.76 17.88
N TYR A 188 -0.20 -4.00 17.31
CA TYR A 188 -0.20 -2.54 17.36
C TYR A 188 -1.28 -1.98 16.45
N GLU A 189 -1.33 -2.42 15.19
CA GLU A 189 -2.40 -2.04 14.24
C GLU A 189 -3.79 -2.37 14.82
N TYR A 190 -3.95 -3.56 15.44
CA TYR A 190 -5.20 -3.91 16.11
C TYR A 190 -5.53 -2.94 17.25
N GLY A 191 -4.56 -2.54 18.07
CA GLY A 191 -4.75 -1.54 19.12
C GLY A 191 -5.20 -0.18 18.56
N VAL A 192 -4.53 0.29 17.51
CA VAL A 192 -4.83 1.57 16.85
C VAL A 192 -6.25 1.57 16.26
N THR A 193 -6.62 0.55 15.50
CA THR A 193 -7.91 0.48 14.81
C THR A 193 -9.10 0.35 15.76
N ARG A 194 -8.89 -0.10 17.01
CA ARG A 194 -9.93 -0.06 18.06
C ARG A 194 -10.12 1.34 18.65
N GLN A 195 -9.07 2.14 18.71
CA GLN A 195 -9.10 3.48 19.29
C GLN A 195 -9.49 4.55 18.27
N TYR A 196 -9.06 4.40 17.01
CA TYR A 196 -9.25 5.39 15.94
C TYR A 196 -10.17 4.81 14.85
N TRP A 197 -11.46 5.13 14.89
CA TRP A 197 -12.47 4.59 13.95
C TRP A 197 -12.30 5.03 12.50
N GLY A 198 -11.48 6.07 12.24
CA GLY A 198 -11.13 6.52 10.89
C GLY A 198 -9.96 5.76 10.25
N ILE A 199 -9.31 4.85 10.98
CA ILE A 199 -8.17 4.06 10.51
C ILE A 199 -8.65 2.64 10.25
N THR A 200 -8.44 2.16 9.03
CA THR A 200 -8.85 0.81 8.62
C THR A 200 -7.74 -0.19 8.92
N PRO A 201 -8.02 -1.38 9.47
CA PRO A 201 -7.03 -2.45 9.56
C PRO A 201 -6.69 -2.94 8.15
N ASP A 202 -5.40 -2.91 7.82
CA ASP A 202 -4.88 -3.24 6.49
C ASP A 202 -3.92 -4.42 6.52
N THR A 203 -3.75 -5.14 7.62
CA THR A 203 -3.06 -6.43 7.58
C THR A 203 -4.00 -7.55 7.09
N PRO A 204 -3.74 -8.20 5.93
CA PRO A 204 -4.40 -9.45 5.57
C PRO A 204 -4.24 -10.49 6.68
N SER A 205 -5.37 -11.05 7.11
CA SER A 205 -5.38 -12.30 7.85
C SER A 205 -4.88 -13.41 6.91
N PHE A 206 -3.61 -13.78 7.01
CA PHE A 206 -3.18 -15.06 6.46
C PHE A 206 -3.84 -16.13 7.31
N SER A 207 -4.83 -16.83 6.76
CA SER A 207 -5.21 -18.13 7.31
C SER A 207 -4.00 -19.04 7.14
N LEU A 208 -3.35 -19.40 8.25
CA LEU A 208 -2.41 -20.52 8.36
C LEU A 208 -3.01 -21.79 7.77
#